data_AF-A0A4Y7J764-F1
#
_entry.id   AF-A0A4Y7J764-F1
#
_cell.length_a   1.000
_cell.length_b   1.000
_cell.length_c   1.000
_cell.angle_alpha   90.00
_cell.angle_beta   90.00
_cell.angle_gamma   90.00
#
_symmetry.space_group_name_H-M   'P 1'
#
loop_
_entity.id
_entity.type
_entity.pdbx_description
1 polymer ?
#
loop_
_entity_poly.entity_id
_entity_poly.type
_entity_poly.pdbx_seq_one_letter_code
_entity_poly.pdbx_strand_id
1 'polypeptide(L)'
;MEILKIHSAGTAKHGEIDYEAITKLSEGFNGADLRNVCTEAGMFAIRAERDYVIHEDFMKAVRMQNEAKKLESSAHYNADFGKD
;
A
#
# COMPACT_ATOMS: atom_id res chain seq x y z
N MET A 1 7.97 5.19 -0.09
CA MET A 1 8.86 4.00 -0.07
C MET A 1 9.15 3.45 1.33
N GLU A 2 9.67 4.24 2.28
CA GLU A 2 10.11 3.72 3.61
C GLU A 2 9.00 2.99 4.38
N ILE A 3 7.79 3.56 4.40
CA ILE A 3 6.61 2.96 5.04
C ILE A 3 6.32 1.55 4.50
N LEU A 4 6.39 1.37 3.18
CA LEU A 4 6.22 0.05 2.55
C LEU A 4 7.32 -0.92 2.99
N LYS A 5 8.58 -0.48 3.06
CA LYS A 5 9.71 -1.31 3.51
C LYS A 5 9.56 -1.72 4.98
N ILE A 6 9.11 -0.81 5.84
CA ILE A 6 8.86 -1.09 7.26
C ILE A 6 7.72 -2.11 7.43
N HIS A 7 6.57 -1.87 6.79
CA HIS A 7 5.41 -2.75 6.93
C HIS A 7 5.55 -4.09 6.21
N SER A 8 6.39 -4.18 5.18
CA SER A 8 6.69 -5.45 4.50
C SER A 8 7.86 -6.22 5.12
N ALA A 9 8.61 -5.65 6.08
CA ALA A 9 9.83 -6.25 6.61
C ALA A 9 9.62 -7.69 7.13
N GLY A 10 8.53 -7.91 7.88
CA GLY A 10 8.17 -9.22 8.45
C GLY A 10 7.45 -10.17 7.50
N THR A 11 7.10 -9.74 6.29
CA THR A 11 6.37 -10.56 5.32
C THR A 11 7.32 -11.53 4.62
N ALA A 12 6.96 -12.82 4.50
CA ALA A 12 7.68 -13.74 3.63
C ALA A 12 7.54 -13.28 2.17
N LYS A 13 8.66 -13.10 1.47
CA LYS A 13 8.72 -12.56 0.10
C LYS A 13 9.50 -13.52 -0.78
N HIS A 14 9.06 -13.68 -2.02
CA HIS A 14 9.76 -14.49 -3.02
C HIS A 14 10.04 -13.66 -4.27
N GLY A 15 11.29 -13.67 -4.71
CA GLY A 15 11.78 -12.81 -5.77
C GLY A 15 11.96 -11.35 -5.36
N GLU A 16 12.24 -10.51 -6.35
CA GLU A 16 12.47 -9.07 -6.15
C GLU A 16 11.14 -8.31 -6.08
N ILE A 17 11.04 -7.39 -5.12
CA ILE A 17 9.90 -6.48 -4.99
C ILE A 17 10.34 -5.08 -5.39
N ASP A 18 9.81 -4.58 -6.51
CA ASP A 18 10.03 -3.20 -6.93
C ASP A 18 9.15 -2.23 -6.12
N TYR A 19 9.66 -1.80 -4.97
CA TYR A 19 9.02 -0.80 -4.11
C TYR A 19 8.97 0.60 -4.74
N GLU A 20 9.80 0.88 -5.74
CA GLU A 20 9.78 2.17 -6.42
C GLU A 20 8.55 2.26 -7.33
N ALA A 21 8.29 1.22 -8.13
CA ALA A 21 7.07 1.11 -8.93
C ALA A 21 5.80 1.16 -8.06
N ILE A 22 5.78 0.43 -6.93
CA ILE A 22 4.66 0.44 -5.98
C ILE A 22 4.46 1.86 -5.41
N THR A 23 5.53 2.56 -5.04
CA THR A 23 5.45 3.93 -4.51
C THR A 23 4.91 4.89 -5.57
N LYS A 24 5.35 4.79 -6.83
CA LYS A 24 4.86 5.63 -7.93
C LYS A 24 3.36 5.48 -8.18
N LEU A 25 2.82 4.27 -7.99
CA LEU A 25 1.38 3.99 -8.14
C LEU A 25 0.55 4.36 -6.90
N SER A 26 1.20 4.71 -5.78
CA SER A 26 0.54 5.03 -4.51
C SER A 26 0.48 6.54 -4.26
N GLU A 27 0.40 7.35 -5.32
CA GLU A 27 0.26 8.80 -5.17
C GLU A 27 -1.06 9.16 -4.45
N GLY A 28 -1.00 10.10 -3.50
CA GLY A 28 -2.15 10.48 -2.68
C GLY A 28 -2.49 9.53 -1.53
N PHE A 29 -1.69 8.46 -1.33
CA PHE A 29 -1.88 7.53 -0.21
C PHE A 29 -1.27 8.10 1.08
N ASN A 30 -2.00 8.01 2.18
CA ASN A 30 -1.46 8.28 3.51
C ASN A 30 -0.74 7.03 4.06
N GLY A 31 -0.15 7.14 5.26
CA GLY A 31 0.57 6.01 5.87
C GLY A 31 -0.30 4.79 6.14
N ALA A 32 -1.59 4.98 6.47
CA ALA A 32 -2.52 3.89 6.69
C ALA A 32 -2.87 3.16 5.37
N ASP A 33 -3.01 3.89 4.27
CA ASP A 33 -3.19 3.30 2.93
C ASP A 33 -2.01 2.42 2.54
N LEU A 34 -0.78 2.91 2.72
CA LEU A 34 0.44 2.14 2.42
C LEU A 34 0.59 0.89 3.30
N ARG A 35 0.17 0.97 4.56
CA ARG A 35 0.07 -0.21 5.44
C ARG A 35 -0.96 -1.19 4.91
N ASN A 36 -2.13 -0.72 4.47
CA ASN A 36 -3.17 -1.57 3.89
C ASN A 36 -2.71 -2.27 2.61
N VAL A 37 -1.94 -1.59 1.75
CA VAL A 37 -1.33 -2.24 0.58
C VAL A 37 -0.52 -3.49 0.97
N CYS A 38 0.24 -3.43 2.06
CA CYS A 38 1.03 -4.58 2.53
C CYS A 38 0.12 -5.72 3.04
N THR A 39 -0.96 -5.39 3.74
CA THR A 39 -1.96 -6.37 4.21
C THR A 39 -2.63 -7.07 3.05
N GLU A 40 -3.09 -6.31 2.05
CA GLU A 40 -3.81 -6.84 0.90
C GLU A 40 -2.91 -7.66 -0.02
N ALA A 41 -1.63 -7.30 -0.16
CA ALA A 41 -0.65 -8.13 -0.83
C ALA A 41 -0.52 -9.52 -0.18
N GLY A 42 -0.54 -9.58 1.16
CA GLY A 42 -0.62 -10.84 1.91
C GLY A 42 -1.92 -11.61 1.64
N MET A 43 -3.06 -10.92 1.56
CA MET A 43 -4.33 -11.56 1.23
C MET A 43 -4.38 -12.12 -0.19
N PHE A 44 -3.78 -11.44 -1.17
CA PHE A 44 -3.63 -12.00 -2.53
C PHE A 44 -2.77 -13.26 -2.54
N ALA A 45 -1.68 -13.29 -1.77
CA ALA A 45 -0.86 -14.49 -1.62
C ALA A 45 -1.64 -15.66 -1.00
N ILE A 46 -2.38 -15.41 0.09
CA ILE A 46 -3.22 -16.42 0.75
C ILE A 46 -4.28 -16.98 -0.20
N ARG A 47 -4.98 -16.11 -0.96
CA ARG A 47 -5.97 -16.54 -1.96
C ARG A 47 -5.37 -17.34 -3.11
N ALA A 48 -4.08 -17.15 -3.37
CA ALA A 48 -3.32 -17.89 -4.36
C ALA A 48 -2.63 -19.14 -3.76
N GLU A 49 -3.01 -19.54 -2.54
CA GLU A 49 -2.47 -20.71 -1.83
C GLU A 49 -0.93 -20.67 -1.65
N ARG A 50 -0.38 -19.46 -1.43
CA ARG A 50 1.04 -19.23 -1.16
C ARG A 50 1.27 -18.74 0.27
N ASP A 51 2.42 -19.11 0.82
CA ASP A 51 2.95 -18.64 2.10
C ASP A 51 3.93 -17.45 1.96
N TYR A 52 4.16 -16.98 0.74
CA TYR A 52 4.98 -15.82 0.41
C TYR A 52 4.29 -14.88 -0.57
N VAL A 53 4.67 -13.60 -0.48
CA VAL A 53 4.21 -12.54 -1.37
C VAL A 53 5.18 -12.36 -2.53
N ILE A 54 4.66 -12.13 -3.73
CA ILE A 54 5.44 -11.76 -4.93
C ILE A 54 5.12 -10.32 -5.35
N HIS A 55 5.92 -9.76 -6.26
CA HIS A 55 5.71 -8.40 -6.75
C HIS A 55 4.29 -8.15 -7.28
N GLU A 56 3.71 -9.11 -8.00
CA GLU A 56 2.37 -9.00 -8.56
C GLU A 56 1.28 -8.80 -7.49
N ASP A 57 1.43 -9.36 -6.29
CA ASP A 57 0.47 -9.19 -5.19
C ASP A 57 0.43 -7.75 -4.70
N PHE A 58 1.60 -7.12 -4.56
CA PHE A 58 1.70 -5.69 -4.23
C PHE A 58 1.07 -4.83 -5.33
N MET A 59 1.29 -5.18 -6.60
CA MET A 59 0.71 -4.43 -7.73
C MET A 59 -0.82 -4.54 -7.75
N LYS A 60 -1.38 -5.72 -7.43
CA LYS A 60 -2.83 -5.91 -7.25
C LYS A 60 -3.36 -5.11 -6.07
N ALA A 61 -2.67 -5.14 -4.94
CA ALA A 61 -3.03 -4.42 -3.73
C ALA A 61 -3.09 -2.90 -3.91
N VAL A 62 -2.08 -2.29 -4.55
CA VAL A 62 -2.08 -0.84 -4.83
C VAL A 62 -3.25 -0.46 -5.74
N ARG A 63 -3.49 -1.22 -6.80
CA ARG A 63 -4.60 -0.95 -7.73
C ARG A 63 -5.95 -1.03 -7.03
N MET A 64 -6.15 -2.07 -6.21
CA MET A 64 -7.37 -2.22 -5.42
C MET A 64 -7.56 -1.05 -4.45
N GLN A 65 -6.50 -0.67 -3.72
CA GLN A 65 -6.57 0.45 -2.78
C GLN A 65 -6.89 1.76 -3.50
N ASN A 66 -6.34 1.98 -4.70
CA ASN A 66 -6.63 3.18 -5.48
C ASN A 66 -8.11 3.27 -5.88
N GLU A 67 -8.73 2.16 -6.28
CA GLU A 67 -10.18 2.13 -6.56
C GLU A 67 -11.02 2.37 -5.30
N ALA A 68 -10.61 1.81 -4.15
CA ALA A 68 -11.30 2.05 -2.88
C ALA A 68 -11.24 3.54 -2.48
N LYS A 69 -10.09 4.19 -2.64
CA LYS A 69 -9.91 5.62 -2.31
C LYS A 69 -10.78 6.55 -3.15
N LYS A 70 -11.10 6.21 -4.39
CA LYS A 70 -12.01 7.03 -5.22
C LYS A 70 -13.41 7.16 -4.62
N LEU A 71 -13.79 6.23 -3.74
CA LEU A 71 -15.07 6.23 -3.04
C LEU A 71 -14.98 6.96 -1.69
N GLU A 72 -13.78 7.25 -1.20
CA GLU A 72 -13.58 8.00 0.05
C GLU A 72 -13.79 9.50 -0.19
N SER A 73 -14.37 10.19 0.79
CA SER A 73 -14.39 11.65 0.79
C SER A 73 -12.99 12.20 1.02
N SER A 74 -12.59 13.23 0.28
CA SER A 74 -11.31 13.89 0.53
C SER A 74 -11.40 14.68 1.83
N ALA A 75 -10.76 14.16 2.88
CA ALA A 75 -10.57 14.90 4.12
C ALA A 75 -9.47 15.96 3.89
N HIS A 76 -9.89 17.19 3.57
CA HIS A 76 -8.97 18.32 3.52
C HIS A 76 -8.76 18.85 4.93
N TYR A 77 -7.54 18.72 5.45
CA TYR A 77 -7.13 19.44 6.66
C TYR A 77 -6.83 20.89 6.31
N ASN A 78 -7.45 21.85 7.01
CA ASN A 78 -7.12 23.26 6.86
C ASN A 78 -5.68 23.50 7.33
N ALA A 79 -4.83 24.03 6.44
CA ALA A 79 -3.44 24.37 6.73
C ALA A 79 -3.29 25.63 7.63
N ASP A 80 -4.39 26.27 8.00
CA ASP A 80 -4.42 27.48 8.85
C ASP A 80 -4.60 27.16 10.34
N PHE A 81 -4.53 25.89 10.73
CA PHE A 81 -4.57 25.50 12.14
C PHE A 81 -3.39 26.11 12.91
N GLY A 82 -3.66 27.08 13.78
CA GLY A 82 -2.65 27.73 14.63
C GLY A 82 -2.02 29.01 14.07
N LYS A 83 -2.61 29.64 13.05
CA LYS A 83 -2.28 31.03 12.66
C LYS A 83 -3.20 32.02 13.38
N ASP A 84 -2.95 32.24 14.66
CA ASP A 84 -3.37 33.43 15.42
C ASP A 84 -2.12 34.11 15.98
#